data_AF-L1NR25-F1
#
_entry.id   AF-L1NR25-F1
#
_cell.length_a   1.000
_cell.length_b   1.000
_cell.length_c   1.000
_cell.angle_alpha   90.00
_cell.angle_beta   90.00
_cell.angle_gamma   90.00
#
_symmetry.space_group_name_H-M   'P 1'
#
loop_
_entity.id
_entity.type
_entity.pdbx_description
1 polymer ?
#
loop_
_entity_poly.entity_id
_entity_poly.type
_entity_poly.pdbx_seq_one_letter_code
_entity_poly.pdbx_strand_id
1 'polypeptide(L)'
;MFFMDQILFFTIELVAAAGVFYVLKWYLKTHRNDFEKRVEAYCPSSPLPEARQLYITKRKKIIKYIFIIAAIVFSLIPFLFIGLCVDFEVIRQMDSVPYLLFGYILLTSITTFVPYLLIIFYYLYYIINRTTQAQQLLLAEMSEEDFGYLEKVKQVSRLLYHLPPFMLCQDKLYIFKLLHIIEVPVTSITNVSAISKDKYNNITVLIEHSQRTTLTIPSELYPFLTAFMFKYRLATGYVAEGQKAILNSIQYFSR
;
A
#
# COMPACT_ATOMS: atom_id res chain seq x y z
N MET A 1 -36.24 24.41 -14.99
CA MET A 1 -35.70 23.18 -15.59
C MET A 1 -34.25 22.98 -15.15
N PHE A 2 -33.34 23.90 -15.47
CA PHE A 2 -31.91 23.88 -15.09
C PHE A 2 -31.59 23.48 -13.62
N PHE A 3 -32.30 24.05 -12.63
CA PHE A 3 -32.04 23.75 -11.20
C PHE A 3 -32.44 22.33 -10.78
N MET A 4 -33.50 21.77 -11.39
CA MET A 4 -34.01 20.43 -11.06
C MET A 4 -33.10 19.35 -11.65
N ASP A 5 -32.61 19.57 -12.87
CA ASP A 5 -31.64 18.69 -13.54
C ASP A 5 -30.30 18.66 -12.78
N GLN A 6 -29.89 19.79 -12.21
CA GLN A 6 -28.67 19.90 -11.42
C GLN A 6 -28.76 19.17 -10.06
N ILE A 7 -29.88 19.29 -9.34
CA ILE A 7 -30.12 18.52 -8.12
C ILE A 7 -30.10 17.02 -8.43
N LEU A 8 -30.71 16.63 -9.55
CA LEU A 8 -30.72 15.23 -9.98
C LEU A 8 -29.31 14.74 -10.26
N PHE A 9 -28.48 15.50 -10.99
CA PHE A 9 -27.08 15.17 -11.24
C PHE A 9 -26.29 14.95 -9.95
N PHE A 10 -26.34 15.89 -9.01
CA PHE A 10 -25.62 15.75 -7.73
C PHE A 10 -26.13 14.59 -6.88
N THR A 11 -27.43 14.32 -6.93
CA THR A 11 -28.02 13.19 -6.24
C THR A 11 -27.51 11.87 -6.82
N ILE A 12 -27.45 11.75 -8.16
CA ILE A 12 -26.91 10.57 -8.85
C ILE A 12 -25.44 10.36 -8.48
N GLU A 13 -24.61 11.40 -8.52
CA GLU A 13 -23.20 11.32 -8.15
C GLU A 13 -23.00 10.89 -6.70
N LEU A 14 -23.79 11.42 -5.77
CA LEU A 14 -23.72 11.04 -4.36
C LEU A 14 -24.14 9.58 -4.16
N VAL A 15 -25.20 9.14 -4.85
CA VAL A 15 -25.64 7.73 -4.84
C VAL A 15 -24.57 6.81 -5.43
N ALA A 16 -23.92 7.22 -6.52
CA ALA A 16 -22.82 6.48 -7.13
C ALA A 16 -21.62 6.36 -6.18
N ALA A 17 -21.19 7.46 -5.57
CA ALA A 17 -20.12 7.49 -4.58
C ALA A 17 -20.45 6.60 -3.37
N ALA A 18 -21.67 6.67 -2.84
CA ALA A 18 -22.13 5.79 -1.77
C ALA A 18 -22.10 4.31 -2.20
N GLY A 19 -22.54 4.01 -3.43
CA GLY A 19 -22.46 2.67 -4.02
C GLY A 19 -21.03 2.14 -4.06
N VAL A 20 -20.08 2.92 -4.59
CA VAL A 20 -18.64 2.58 -4.63
C VAL A 20 -18.11 2.32 -3.22
N PHE A 21 -18.47 3.18 -2.26
CA PHE A 21 -18.07 3.02 -0.86
C PHE A 21 -18.57 1.67 -0.29
N TYR A 22 -19.84 1.32 -0.48
CA TYR A 22 -20.39 0.06 0.05
C TYR A 22 -19.84 -1.18 -0.65
N VAL A 23 -19.65 -1.13 -1.97
CA VAL A 23 -19.06 -2.24 -2.75
C VAL A 23 -17.64 -2.53 -2.28
N LEU A 24 -16.81 -1.50 -2.14
CA LEU A 24 -15.43 -1.68 -1.67
C LEU A 24 -15.38 -2.17 -0.22
N LYS A 25 -16.27 -1.67 0.65
CA LYS A 25 -16.37 -2.11 2.05
C LYS A 25 -16.79 -3.58 2.13
N TRP A 26 -17.75 -3.97 1.31
CA TRP A 26 -18.22 -5.35 1.22
C TRP A 26 -17.14 -6.28 0.68
N TYR A 27 -16.41 -5.87 -0.37
CA TYR A 27 -15.27 -6.61 -0.92
C TYR A 27 -14.20 -6.87 0.14
N LEU A 28 -13.76 -5.82 0.85
CA LEU A 28 -12.75 -5.93 1.91
C LEU A 28 -13.22 -6.80 3.08
N LYS A 29 -14.50 -6.80 3.41
CA LYS A 29 -15.06 -7.66 4.47
C LYS A 29 -15.14 -9.13 4.05
N THR A 30 -15.49 -9.39 2.79
CA THR A 30 -15.73 -10.75 2.27
C THR A 30 -14.43 -11.50 2.02
N HIS A 31 -13.39 -10.82 1.52
CA HIS A 31 -12.12 -11.44 1.14
C HIS A 31 -11.05 -11.39 2.24
N ARG A 32 -11.44 -11.41 3.52
CA ARG A 32 -10.49 -11.44 4.64
C ARG A 32 -9.89 -12.83 4.80
N ASN A 33 -8.57 -12.89 4.72
CA ASN A 33 -7.83 -14.12 5.00
C ASN A 33 -7.69 -14.36 6.52
N ASP A 34 -7.17 -15.52 6.88
CA ASP A 34 -7.07 -15.92 8.29
C ASP A 34 -6.09 -15.06 9.07
N PHE A 35 -5.01 -14.58 8.44
CA PHE A 35 -4.10 -13.61 9.06
C PHE A 35 -4.82 -12.31 9.42
N GLU A 36 -5.64 -11.77 8.53
CA GLU A 36 -6.40 -10.54 8.77
C GLU A 36 -7.47 -10.68 9.86
N LYS A 37 -7.98 -11.90 10.09
CA LYS A 37 -8.85 -12.18 11.25
C LYS A 37 -8.04 -12.17 12.54
N ARG A 38 -6.83 -12.76 12.54
CA ARG A 38 -5.91 -12.73 13.70
C ARG A 38 -5.50 -11.30 14.07
N VAL A 39 -5.22 -10.46 13.08
CA VAL A 39 -4.85 -9.05 13.30
C VAL A 39 -5.97 -8.25 13.95
N GLU A 40 -7.24 -8.51 13.62
CA GLU A 40 -8.37 -7.82 14.25
C GLU A 40 -8.67 -8.35 15.66
N ALA A 41 -8.48 -9.64 15.87
CA ALA A 41 -8.61 -10.24 17.20
C ALA A 41 -7.44 -9.89 18.14
N TYR A 42 -6.35 -9.31 17.60
CA TYR A 42 -5.16 -8.99 18.36
C TYR A 42 -5.41 -7.81 19.33
N CYS A 43 -5.46 -8.13 20.61
CA CYS A 43 -5.24 -7.17 21.69
C CYS A 43 -3.80 -7.32 22.21
N PRO A 44 -3.00 -6.24 22.22
CA PRO A 44 -1.64 -6.30 22.75
C PRO A 44 -1.68 -6.60 24.26
N SER A 45 -1.31 -7.81 24.66
CA SER A 45 -1.35 -8.27 26.05
C SER A 45 -0.19 -7.74 26.91
N SER A 46 0.93 -7.35 26.29
CA SER A 46 2.11 -6.86 26.98
C SER A 46 2.80 -5.74 26.19
N PRO A 47 3.49 -4.80 26.87
CA PRO A 47 4.28 -3.79 26.20
C PRO A 47 5.42 -4.46 25.43
N LEU A 48 5.55 -4.13 24.14
CA LEU A 48 6.66 -4.57 23.30
C LEU A 48 8.01 -4.12 23.91
N PRO A 49 9.12 -4.82 23.63
CA PRO A 49 10.46 -4.33 23.94
C PRO A 49 10.68 -2.90 23.41
N GLU A 50 11.49 -2.10 24.12
CA GLU A 50 11.66 -0.66 23.85
C GLU A 50 12.05 -0.37 22.39
N ALA A 51 12.97 -1.14 21.81
CA ALA A 51 13.38 -1.01 20.41
C ALA A 51 12.21 -1.18 19.43
N ARG A 52 11.33 -2.15 19.69
CA ARG A 52 10.15 -2.45 18.86
C ARG A 52 9.05 -1.39 19.06
N GLN A 53 8.91 -0.83 20.27
CA GLN A 53 8.02 0.31 20.52
C GLN A 53 8.48 1.57 19.77
N LEU A 54 9.79 1.85 19.80
CA LEU A 54 10.39 2.97 19.09
C LEU A 54 10.19 2.83 17.58
N TYR A 55 10.33 1.62 17.05
CA TYR A 55 10.03 1.30 15.65
C TYR A 55 8.60 1.68 15.27
N ILE A 56 7.59 1.19 16.01
CA ILE A 56 6.17 1.45 15.73
C ILE A 56 5.87 2.95 15.85
N THR A 57 6.44 3.62 16.86
CA THR A 57 6.25 5.05 17.08
C THR A 57 6.78 5.88 15.91
N LYS A 58 8.00 5.58 15.43
CA LYS A 58 8.58 6.23 14.26
C LYS A 58 7.76 5.98 13.00
N ARG A 59 7.29 4.75 12.80
CA ARG A 59 6.40 4.41 11.68
C ARG A 59 5.10 5.22 11.72
N LYS A 60 4.41 5.28 12.85
CA LYS A 60 3.17 6.08 13.01
C LYS A 60 3.42 7.54 12.63
N LYS A 61 4.58 8.10 13.00
CA LYS A 61 4.98 9.46 12.63
C LYS A 61 5.18 9.62 11.13
N ILE A 62 5.91 8.70 10.48
CA ILE A 62 6.13 8.70 9.01
C ILE A 62 4.81 8.64 8.27
N ILE A 63 3.94 7.70 8.65
CA ILE A 63 2.62 7.52 8.05
C ILE A 63 1.77 8.77 8.20
N LYS A 64 1.78 9.41 9.38
CA LYS A 64 1.07 10.67 9.60
C LYS A 64 1.53 11.74 8.61
N TYR A 65 2.84 11.87 8.37
CA TYR A 65 3.35 12.82 7.37
C TYR A 65 2.92 12.47 5.95
N ILE A 66 3.02 11.19 5.54
CA ILE A 66 2.57 10.75 4.21
C ILE A 66 1.07 11.05 4.02
N PHE A 67 0.26 10.78 5.04
CA PHE A 67 -1.18 11.03 5.01
C PHE A 67 -1.50 12.54 4.91
N ILE A 68 -0.77 13.39 5.63
CA ILE A 68 -0.91 14.86 5.53
C ILE A 68 -0.53 15.35 4.12
N ILE A 69 0.60 14.86 3.57
CA ILE A 69 1.03 15.24 2.22
C ILE A 69 -0.02 14.80 1.19
N ALA A 70 -0.53 13.58 1.30
CA ALA A 70 -1.61 13.10 0.46
C ALA A 70 -2.85 13.98 0.58
N ALA A 71 -3.27 14.34 1.80
CA ALA A 71 -4.39 15.27 2.06
C ALA A 71 -4.24 16.60 1.31
N ILE A 72 -3.05 17.19 1.35
CA ILE A 72 -2.76 18.45 0.66
C ILE A 72 -2.79 18.27 -0.86
N VAL A 73 -2.16 17.23 -1.40
CA VAL A 73 -2.12 17.01 -2.85
C VAL A 73 -3.52 16.75 -3.41
N PHE A 74 -4.30 15.90 -2.74
CA PHE A 74 -5.66 15.58 -3.19
C PHE A 74 -6.62 16.77 -3.03
N SER A 75 -6.45 17.64 -2.03
CA SER A 75 -7.29 18.83 -1.88
C SER A 75 -7.09 19.87 -2.98
N LEU A 76 -5.96 19.81 -3.71
CA LEU A 76 -5.70 20.67 -4.87
C LEU A 76 -6.42 20.22 -6.15
N ILE A 77 -6.86 18.96 -6.24
CA ILE A 77 -7.48 18.39 -7.45
C ILE A 77 -8.73 19.18 -7.90
N PRO A 78 -9.68 19.53 -7.02
CA PRO A 78 -10.85 20.33 -7.43
C PRO A 78 -10.45 21.68 -8.04
N PHE A 79 -9.36 22.30 -7.57
CA PHE A 79 -8.86 23.57 -8.08
C PHE A 79 -8.17 23.44 -9.43
N LEU A 80 -7.39 22.38 -9.62
CA LEU A 80 -6.80 22.05 -10.92
C LEU A 80 -7.89 21.82 -11.99
N PHE A 81 -8.96 21.12 -11.63
CA PHE A 81 -10.10 20.92 -12.52
C PHE A 81 -10.76 22.24 -12.94
N ILE A 82 -10.95 23.17 -12.00
CA ILE A 82 -11.49 24.51 -12.31
C ILE A 82 -10.56 25.23 -13.30
N GLY A 83 -9.24 25.22 -13.06
CA GLY A 83 -8.27 25.85 -13.95
C GLY A 83 -8.26 25.25 -15.37
N LEU A 84 -8.60 23.97 -15.52
CA LEU A 84 -8.74 23.32 -16.83
C LEU A 84 -10.08 23.61 -17.50
N CYS A 85 -11.16 23.77 -16.74
CA CYS A 85 -12.50 24.01 -17.28
C CYS A 85 -12.78 25.48 -17.58
N VAL A 86 -12.02 26.39 -16.98
CA VAL A 86 -12.17 27.83 -17.14
C VAL A 86 -11.32 28.30 -18.31
N ASP A 87 -11.96 28.65 -19.42
CA ASP A 87 -11.37 29.53 -20.42
C ASP A 87 -11.54 30.98 -19.97
N PHE A 88 -10.44 31.60 -19.52
CA PHE A 88 -10.45 32.96 -19.01
C PHE A 88 -10.91 34.00 -20.06
N GLU A 89 -10.76 33.72 -21.36
CA GLU A 89 -11.18 34.64 -22.41
C GLU A 89 -12.70 34.61 -22.61
N VAL A 90 -13.33 33.44 -22.45
CA VAL A 90 -14.79 33.28 -22.47
C VAL A 90 -15.45 33.95 -21.27
N ILE A 91 -14.82 33.88 -20.08
CA ILE A 91 -15.31 34.60 -18.88
C ILE A 91 -15.22 36.11 -19.08
N ARG A 92 -14.19 36.61 -19.76
CA ARG A 92 -13.97 38.05 -19.98
C ARG A 92 -14.96 38.67 -20.96
N GLN A 93 -15.54 37.88 -21.86
CA GLN A 93 -16.53 38.31 -22.86
C GLN A 93 -17.99 38.21 -22.38
N MET A 94 -18.26 37.63 -21.20
CA MET A 94 -19.62 37.58 -20.64
C MET A 94 -19.97 38.89 -19.93
N ASP A 95 -20.90 39.65 -20.51
CA ASP A 95 -21.51 40.86 -19.89
C ASP A 95 -22.30 40.56 -18.60
N SER A 96 -22.63 39.28 -18.35
CA SER A 96 -23.37 38.82 -17.17
C SER A 96 -22.44 38.20 -16.11
N VAL A 97 -22.40 38.85 -14.94
CA VAL A 97 -21.88 38.41 -13.62
C VAL A 97 -20.94 37.18 -13.65
N PRO A 98 -19.67 37.35 -14.07
CA PRO A 98 -18.66 36.27 -14.14
C PRO A 98 -18.47 35.49 -12.83
N TYR A 99 -18.82 36.09 -11.69
CA TYR A 99 -18.82 35.45 -10.38
C TYR A 99 -19.81 34.27 -10.25
N LEU A 100 -20.96 34.33 -10.91
CA LEU A 100 -21.99 33.28 -10.82
C LEU A 100 -21.54 32.01 -11.56
N LEU A 101 -20.93 32.16 -12.74
CA LEU A 101 -20.37 31.04 -13.50
C LEU A 101 -19.20 30.41 -12.76
N PHE A 102 -18.30 31.21 -12.20
CA PHE A 102 -17.19 30.71 -11.38
C PHE A 102 -17.69 29.93 -10.17
N GLY A 103 -18.69 30.47 -9.44
CA GLY A 103 -19.32 29.79 -8.31
C GLY A 103 -19.97 28.46 -8.71
N TYR A 104 -20.59 28.40 -9.89
CA TYR A 104 -21.18 27.17 -10.43
C TYR A 104 -20.12 26.10 -10.74
N ILE A 105 -19.01 26.46 -11.40
CA ILE A 105 -17.92 25.52 -11.72
C ILE A 105 -17.24 25.04 -10.42
N LEU A 106 -17.04 25.95 -9.46
CA LEU A 106 -16.50 25.60 -8.14
C LEU A 106 -17.40 24.61 -7.41
N LEU A 107 -18.71 24.87 -7.34
CA LEU A 107 -19.67 23.97 -6.70
C LEU A 107 -19.70 22.60 -7.38
N THR A 108 -19.70 22.58 -8.71
CA THR A 108 -19.70 21.34 -9.50
C THR A 108 -18.41 20.55 -9.27
N SER A 109 -17.26 21.21 -9.23
CA SER A 109 -15.97 20.59 -8.93
C SER A 109 -15.98 19.97 -7.52
N ILE A 110 -16.39 20.73 -6.50
CA ILE A 110 -16.43 20.26 -5.11
C ILE A 110 -17.36 19.04 -4.98
N THR A 111 -18.59 19.15 -5.48
CA THR A 111 -19.59 18.07 -5.38
C THR A 111 -19.18 16.83 -6.16
N THR A 112 -18.47 16.99 -7.27
CA THR A 112 -17.94 15.86 -8.05
C THR A 112 -16.77 15.19 -7.34
N PHE A 113 -15.75 15.92 -6.90
CA PHE A 113 -14.50 15.30 -6.43
C PHE A 113 -14.50 14.96 -4.94
N VAL A 114 -15.08 15.81 -4.08
CA VAL A 114 -14.96 15.65 -2.62
C VAL A 114 -15.51 14.32 -2.11
N PRO A 115 -16.68 13.81 -2.55
CA PRO A 115 -17.18 12.51 -2.10
C PRO A 115 -16.18 11.37 -2.36
N TYR A 116 -15.61 11.29 -3.58
CA TYR A 116 -14.64 10.25 -3.92
C TYR A 116 -13.30 10.43 -3.20
N LEU A 117 -12.85 11.68 -2.99
CA LEU A 117 -11.67 11.95 -2.18
C LEU A 117 -11.85 11.47 -0.74
N LEU A 118 -13.01 11.74 -0.13
CA LEU A 118 -13.32 11.25 1.22
C LEU A 118 -13.33 9.72 1.29
N ILE A 119 -13.86 9.05 0.27
CA ILE A 119 -13.82 7.59 0.14
C ILE A 119 -12.38 7.10 0.08
N ILE A 120 -11.53 7.70 -0.77
CA ILE A 120 -10.11 7.36 -0.87
C ILE A 120 -9.40 7.56 0.48
N PHE A 121 -9.64 8.67 1.18
CA PHE A 121 -9.05 8.93 2.49
C PHE A 121 -9.48 7.93 3.55
N TYR A 122 -10.76 7.56 3.56
CA TYR A 122 -11.28 6.53 4.45
C TYR A 122 -10.54 5.21 4.24
N TYR A 123 -10.39 4.78 3.00
CA TYR A 123 -9.71 3.50 2.69
C TYR A 123 -8.21 3.55 2.93
N LEU A 124 -7.54 4.66 2.61
CA LEU A 124 -6.14 4.86 2.96
C LEU A 124 -5.94 4.76 4.47
N TYR A 125 -6.77 5.46 5.25
CA TYR A 125 -6.73 5.39 6.71
C TYR A 125 -6.97 3.95 7.21
N TYR A 126 -7.97 3.25 6.66
CA TYR A 126 -8.27 1.87 7.00
C TYR A 126 -7.08 0.92 6.73
N ILE A 127 -6.49 0.99 5.54
CA ILE A 127 -5.32 0.18 5.15
C ILE A 127 -4.13 0.49 6.05
N ILE A 128 -3.87 1.76 6.32
CA ILE A 128 -2.80 2.22 7.20
C ILE A 128 -2.98 1.67 8.62
N ASN A 129 -4.19 1.79 9.19
CA ASN A 129 -4.44 1.35 10.55
C ASN A 129 -4.28 -0.18 10.65
N ARG A 130 -4.84 -0.92 9.70
CA ARG A 130 -4.72 -2.39 9.63
C ARG A 130 -3.27 -2.84 9.47
N THR A 131 -2.51 -2.23 8.56
CA THR A 131 -1.07 -2.57 8.38
C THR A 131 -0.27 -2.22 9.63
N THR A 132 -0.66 -1.18 10.37
CA THR A 132 -0.05 -0.86 11.67
C THR A 132 -0.30 -1.96 12.70
N GLN A 133 -1.54 -2.41 12.83
CA GLN A 133 -1.90 -3.50 13.73
C GLN A 133 -1.20 -4.80 13.34
N ALA A 134 -1.17 -5.12 12.04
CA ALA A 134 -0.47 -6.30 11.53
C ALA A 134 1.02 -6.27 11.89
N GLN A 135 1.69 -5.14 11.73
CA GLN A 135 3.09 -5.03 12.12
C GLN A 135 3.29 -5.09 13.64
N GLN A 136 2.36 -4.54 14.44
CA GLN A 136 2.42 -4.68 15.89
C GLN A 136 2.30 -6.14 16.33
N LEU A 137 1.39 -6.91 15.71
CA LEU A 137 1.25 -8.35 15.93
C LEU A 137 2.54 -9.08 15.53
N LEU A 138 3.03 -8.84 14.31
CA LEU A 138 4.25 -9.49 13.83
C LEU A 138 5.44 -9.18 14.72
N LEU A 139 5.62 -7.93 15.15
CA LEU A 139 6.70 -7.55 16.07
C LEU A 139 6.52 -8.12 17.48
N ALA A 140 5.31 -8.51 17.89
CA ALA A 140 5.12 -9.20 19.16
C ALA A 140 5.53 -10.68 19.04
N GLU A 141 5.22 -11.31 17.90
CA GLU A 141 5.54 -12.71 17.61
C GLU A 141 6.99 -12.95 17.16
N MET A 142 7.68 -11.89 16.70
CA MET A 142 9.00 -11.95 16.08
C MET A 142 10.10 -12.36 17.06
N SER A 143 10.97 -13.29 16.64
CA SER A 143 12.19 -13.65 17.36
C SER A 143 13.23 -12.52 17.33
N GLU A 144 14.21 -12.53 18.23
CA GLU A 144 15.31 -11.55 18.21
C GLU A 144 16.16 -11.65 16.93
N GLU A 145 16.32 -12.87 16.39
CA GLU A 145 17.03 -13.07 15.12
C GLU A 145 16.30 -12.43 13.94
N ASP A 146 14.98 -12.64 13.85
CA ASP A 146 14.15 -12.07 12.80
C ASP A 146 14.09 -10.54 12.92
N PHE A 147 14.06 -10.02 14.14
CA PHE A 147 14.12 -8.59 14.38
C PHE A 147 15.47 -8.00 13.93
N GLY A 148 16.58 -8.65 14.28
CA GLY A 148 17.91 -8.29 13.78
C GLY A 148 18.00 -8.33 12.26
N TYR A 149 17.27 -9.24 11.61
CA TYR A 149 17.16 -9.27 10.15
C TYR A 149 16.40 -8.06 9.60
N LEU A 150 15.25 -7.72 10.19
CA LEU A 150 14.48 -6.53 9.85
C LEU A 150 15.32 -5.26 10.02
N GLU A 151 16.15 -5.17 11.06
CA GLU A 151 17.03 -4.03 11.28
C GLU A 151 18.08 -3.84 10.17
N LYS A 152 18.53 -4.90 9.50
CA LYS A 152 19.45 -4.76 8.36
C LYS A 152 18.79 -4.03 7.19
N VAL A 153 17.47 -4.09 7.02
CA VAL A 153 16.72 -3.32 6.00
C VAL A 153 16.91 -1.81 6.18
N LYS A 154 17.13 -1.36 7.42
CA LYS A 154 17.43 0.05 7.72
C LYS A 154 18.69 0.55 7.02
N GLN A 155 19.67 -0.31 6.77
CA GLN A 155 20.91 0.03 6.04
C GLN A 155 20.63 0.30 4.55
N VAL A 156 19.60 -0.34 3.99
CA VAL A 156 19.17 -0.10 2.61
C VAL A 156 18.34 1.16 2.51
N SER A 157 17.29 1.25 3.32
CA SER A 157 16.37 2.37 3.27
C SER A 157 15.64 2.52 4.59
N ARG A 158 15.76 3.72 5.17
CA ARG A 158 15.03 4.10 6.39
C ARG A 158 13.51 4.11 6.16
N LEU A 159 13.07 4.43 4.94
CA LEU A 159 11.65 4.43 4.60
C LEU A 159 11.12 2.99 4.52
N LEU A 160 11.81 2.13 3.75
CA LEU A 160 11.41 0.73 3.59
C LEU A 160 11.55 -0.06 4.90
N TYR A 161 12.45 0.33 5.80
CA TYR A 161 12.50 -0.24 7.13
C TYR A 161 11.19 -0.04 7.91
N HIS A 162 10.57 1.14 7.83
CA HIS A 162 9.31 1.44 8.51
C HIS A 162 8.06 1.07 7.69
N LEU A 163 8.21 0.90 6.38
CA LEU A 163 7.14 0.52 5.45
C LEU A 163 7.62 -0.66 4.56
N PRO A 164 7.99 -1.80 5.17
CA PRO A 164 8.57 -2.87 4.39
C PRO A 164 7.52 -3.53 3.51
N PRO A 165 7.85 -3.85 2.24
CA PRO A 165 6.95 -4.56 1.34
C PRO A 165 6.73 -6.02 1.76
N PHE A 166 7.63 -6.58 2.57
CA PHE A 166 7.49 -7.90 3.18
C PHE A 166 8.16 -7.94 4.56
N MET A 167 7.70 -8.84 5.42
CA MET A 167 8.33 -9.14 6.72
C MET A 167 8.47 -10.64 6.91
N LEU A 168 9.45 -11.01 7.72
CA LEU A 168 9.77 -12.37 8.08
C LEU A 168 9.51 -12.54 9.55
N CYS A 169 8.73 -13.55 9.92
CA CYS A 169 8.41 -13.82 11.30
C CYS A 169 8.03 -15.29 11.44
N GLN A 170 8.69 -16.03 12.34
CA GLN A 170 8.37 -17.42 12.67
C GLN A 170 8.24 -18.32 11.42
N ASP A 171 9.27 -18.35 10.58
CA ASP A 171 9.32 -19.18 9.36
C ASP A 171 8.16 -18.96 8.38
N LYS A 172 7.59 -17.76 8.39
CA LYS A 172 6.56 -17.29 7.47
C LYS A 172 6.99 -15.98 6.81
N LEU A 173 6.71 -15.88 5.53
CA LEU A 173 6.87 -14.68 4.74
C LEU A 173 5.52 -13.94 4.67
N TYR A 174 5.49 -12.73 5.19
CA TYR A 174 4.33 -11.84 5.14
C TYR A 174 4.53 -10.80 4.06
N ILE A 175 3.67 -10.75 3.06
CA ILE A 175 3.74 -9.82 1.95
C ILE A 175 2.65 -8.76 2.11
N PHE A 176 3.04 -7.50 2.24
CA PHE A 176 2.11 -6.39 2.38
C PHE A 176 1.65 -5.92 1.01
N LYS A 177 0.45 -6.33 0.59
CA LYS A 177 -0.23 -5.76 -0.57
C LYS A 177 -1.15 -4.61 -0.12
N LEU A 178 -1.58 -3.81 -1.09
CA LEU A 178 -2.47 -2.68 -0.85
C LEU A 178 -3.78 -3.13 -0.18
N LEU A 179 -4.42 -4.17 -0.73
CA LEU A 179 -5.74 -4.64 -0.28
C LEU A 179 -5.66 -5.75 0.76
N HIS A 180 -4.63 -6.60 0.74
CA HIS A 180 -4.52 -7.75 1.64
C HIS A 180 -3.09 -8.01 2.11
N ILE A 181 -2.91 -8.73 3.21
CA ILE A 181 -1.59 -9.20 3.65
C ILE A 181 -1.51 -10.70 3.40
N ILE A 182 -0.61 -11.13 2.51
CA ILE A 182 -0.48 -12.54 2.15
C ILE A 182 0.52 -13.19 3.11
N GLU A 183 0.08 -14.22 3.83
CA GLU A 183 0.93 -15.07 4.65
C GLU A 183 1.33 -16.30 3.83
N VAL A 184 2.63 -16.51 3.67
CA VAL A 184 3.18 -17.66 2.95
C VAL A 184 4.11 -18.44 3.89
N PRO A 185 3.73 -19.67 4.30
CA PRO A 185 4.64 -20.56 5.02
C PRO A 185 5.86 -20.85 4.17
N VAL A 186 7.06 -20.71 4.73
CA VAL A 186 8.29 -20.83 3.94
C VAL A 186 8.49 -22.26 3.44
N THR A 187 8.01 -23.25 4.20
CA THR A 187 7.92 -24.67 3.80
C THR A 187 7.16 -24.89 2.50
N SER A 188 6.20 -24.02 2.17
CA SER A 188 5.36 -24.14 0.98
C SER A 188 5.97 -23.49 -0.26
N ILE A 189 7.06 -22.74 -0.10
CA ILE A 189 7.71 -22.03 -1.19
C ILE A 189 8.62 -22.99 -1.95
N THR A 190 8.22 -23.29 -3.18
CA THR A 190 9.00 -24.13 -4.10
C THR A 190 10.07 -23.31 -4.81
N ASN A 191 9.72 -22.12 -5.28
CA ASN A 191 10.62 -21.27 -6.07
C ASN A 191 10.44 -19.79 -5.78
N VAL A 192 11.54 -19.04 -5.90
CA VAL A 192 11.56 -17.58 -5.89
C VAL A 192 12.45 -17.12 -7.03
N SER A 193 11.87 -16.40 -7.99
CA SER A 193 12.57 -15.94 -9.19
C SER A 193 12.22 -14.51 -9.52
N ALA A 194 13.19 -13.73 -10.02
CA ALA A 194 12.93 -12.41 -10.56
C ALA A 194 12.42 -12.54 -12.00
N ILE A 195 11.22 -12.02 -12.28
CA ILE A 195 10.62 -12.06 -13.62
C ILE A 195 11.03 -10.85 -14.45
N SER A 196 11.04 -9.67 -13.84
CA SER A 196 11.28 -8.42 -14.57
C SER A 196 11.88 -7.35 -13.67
N LYS A 197 12.55 -6.40 -14.31
CA LYS A 197 13.06 -5.17 -13.71
C LYS A 197 12.46 -3.98 -14.46
N ASP A 198 11.90 -3.03 -13.72
CA ASP A 198 11.32 -1.82 -14.31
C ASP A 198 12.35 -0.69 -14.48
N LYS A 199 11.91 0.41 -15.12
CA LYS A 199 12.74 1.60 -15.35
C LYS A 199 13.11 2.35 -14.06
N TYR A 200 12.44 2.05 -12.95
CA TYR A 200 12.64 2.66 -11.64
C TYR A 200 13.47 1.76 -10.71
N ASN A 201 14.17 0.77 -11.26
CA ASN A 201 15.03 -0.15 -10.52
C ASN A 201 14.25 -1.05 -9.52
N ASN A 202 12.94 -1.26 -9.72
CA ASN A 202 12.18 -2.26 -8.99
C ASN A 202 12.23 -3.61 -9.70
N ILE A 203 12.28 -4.68 -8.93
CA ILE A 203 12.25 -6.06 -9.39
C ILE A 203 10.90 -6.66 -9.03
N THR A 204 10.23 -7.28 -10.00
CA THR A 204 9.06 -8.11 -9.77
C THR A 204 9.52 -9.55 -9.56
N VAL A 205 9.29 -10.05 -8.36
CA VAL A 205 9.64 -11.39 -7.91
C VAL A 205 8.40 -12.28 -7.95
N LEU A 206 8.52 -13.45 -8.55
CA LEU A 206 7.56 -14.55 -8.45
C LEU A 206 7.92 -15.42 -7.26
N ILE A 207 6.94 -15.69 -6.42
CA ILE A 207 7.02 -16.64 -5.33
C ILE A 207 6.05 -17.76 -5.67
N GLU A 208 6.59 -18.92 -6.02
CA GLU A 208 5.82 -20.12 -6.34
C GLU A 208 5.54 -20.88 -5.05
N HIS A 209 4.30 -20.79 -4.58
CA HIS A 209 3.71 -21.69 -3.60
C HIS A 209 2.42 -22.29 -4.18
N SER A 210 1.55 -22.86 -3.34
CA SER A 210 0.23 -23.36 -3.73
C SER A 210 -0.60 -22.41 -4.62
N GLN A 211 -0.37 -21.10 -4.54
CA GLN A 211 -0.90 -20.09 -5.42
C GLN A 211 0.26 -19.16 -5.83
N ARG A 212 0.49 -18.94 -7.12
CA ARG A 212 1.60 -18.07 -7.57
C ARG A 212 1.38 -16.65 -7.06
N THR A 213 2.31 -16.14 -6.25
CA THR A 213 2.24 -14.77 -5.71
C THR A 213 3.35 -13.92 -6.28
N THR A 214 3.03 -12.74 -6.79
CA THR A 214 4.04 -11.77 -7.24
C THR A 214 4.30 -10.73 -6.16
N LEU A 215 5.52 -10.22 -6.10
CA LEU A 215 5.93 -9.16 -5.19
C LEU A 215 6.87 -8.22 -5.92
N THR A 216 6.50 -6.94 -5.99
CA THR A 216 7.37 -5.90 -6.56
C THR A 216 8.11 -5.21 -5.42
N ILE A 217 9.44 -5.24 -5.46
CA ILE A 217 10.32 -4.61 -4.48
C ILE A 217 11.41 -3.79 -5.15
N PRO A 218 11.92 -2.74 -4.50
CA PRO A 218 13.16 -2.10 -4.93
C PRO A 218 14.28 -3.12 -5.03
N SER A 219 15.11 -3.03 -6.07
CA SER A 219 16.18 -4.01 -6.31
C SER A 219 17.14 -4.17 -5.14
N GLU A 220 17.29 -3.13 -4.31
CA GLU A 220 18.15 -3.14 -3.14
C GLU A 220 17.61 -4.06 -2.02
N LEU A 221 16.30 -4.37 -2.02
CA LEU A 221 15.70 -5.35 -1.11
C LEU A 221 15.74 -6.78 -1.66
N TYR A 222 16.03 -6.97 -2.95
CA TYR A 222 16.08 -8.30 -3.54
C TYR A 222 17.15 -9.20 -2.89
N PRO A 223 18.38 -8.74 -2.60
CA PRO A 223 19.36 -9.50 -1.82
C PRO A 223 18.86 -9.94 -0.44
N PHE A 224 18.01 -9.13 0.20
CA PHE A 224 17.41 -9.49 1.50
C PHE A 224 16.35 -10.58 1.33
N LEU A 225 15.57 -10.55 0.25
CA LEU A 225 14.64 -11.64 0.01
C LEU A 225 15.40 -12.95 -0.32
N THR A 226 16.44 -12.88 -1.15
CA THR A 226 17.20 -14.07 -1.56
C THR A 226 18.04 -14.65 -0.43
N ALA A 227 18.69 -13.82 0.40
CA ALA A 227 19.46 -14.29 1.55
C ALA A 227 18.57 -15.02 2.58
N PHE A 228 17.35 -14.53 2.77
CA PHE A 228 16.36 -15.23 3.58
C PHE A 228 15.98 -16.59 2.98
N MET A 229 15.63 -16.62 1.70
CA MET A 229 15.30 -17.87 1.01
C MET A 229 16.48 -18.87 1.06
N PHE A 230 17.71 -18.38 1.04
CA PHE A 230 18.91 -19.19 1.17
C PHE A 230 19.09 -19.77 2.59
N LYS A 231 18.91 -18.96 3.65
CA LYS A 231 18.92 -19.44 5.05
C LYS A 231 17.96 -20.62 5.23
N TYR A 232 16.77 -20.51 4.65
CA TYR A 232 15.76 -21.55 4.75
C TYR A 232 16.05 -22.78 3.87
N ARG A 233 16.52 -22.59 2.63
CA ARG A 233 16.89 -23.70 1.74
C ARG A 233 18.06 -24.53 2.28
N LEU A 234 19.00 -23.91 2.99
CA LEU A 234 20.07 -24.62 3.70
C LEU A 234 19.53 -25.49 4.84
N ALA A 235 18.52 -25.02 5.58
CA ALA A 235 17.90 -25.78 6.66
C ALA A 235 17.08 -27.00 6.17
N THR A 236 16.68 -27.02 4.89
CA THR A 236 15.83 -28.06 4.28
C THR A 236 16.57 -29.00 3.33
N GLY A 237 17.90 -28.86 3.17
CA GLY A 237 18.76 -29.83 2.49
C GLY A 237 18.74 -29.82 0.95
N TYR A 238 18.09 -28.85 0.30
CA TYR A 238 18.01 -28.75 -1.17
C TYR A 238 19.08 -27.78 -1.71
N VAL A 239 20.31 -28.28 -1.90
CA VAL A 239 21.47 -27.49 -2.35
C VAL A 239 22.02 -28.07 -3.65
N ALA A 240 21.46 -27.67 -4.80
CA ALA A 240 22.15 -27.81 -6.10
C ALA A 240 21.60 -26.88 -7.19
N GLU A 241 20.28 -26.86 -7.41
CA GLU A 241 19.72 -26.16 -8.59
C GLU A 241 19.41 -24.67 -8.36
N GLY A 242 19.03 -24.28 -7.14
CA GLY A 242 18.72 -22.90 -6.81
C GLY A 242 19.92 -21.95 -6.87
N GLN A 243 21.13 -22.46 -6.65
CA GLN A 243 22.36 -21.68 -6.67
C GLN A 243 22.71 -21.19 -8.08
N LYS A 244 22.44 -22.02 -9.10
CA LYS A 244 22.64 -21.69 -10.51
C LYS A 244 21.61 -20.68 -11.01
N ALA A 245 20.35 -20.80 -10.58
CA ALA A 245 19.29 -19.85 -10.93
C ALA A 245 19.49 -18.47 -10.29
N ILE A 246 19.94 -18.41 -9.02
CA ILE A 246 20.23 -17.15 -8.33
C ILE A 246 21.46 -16.47 -8.94
N LEU A 247 22.57 -17.18 -9.17
CA LEU A 247 23.75 -16.62 -9.84
C LEU A 247 23.42 -16.12 -11.26
N ASN A 248 22.66 -16.89 -12.03
CA ASN A 248 22.26 -16.49 -13.37
C ASN A 248 21.32 -15.28 -13.35
N SER A 249 20.42 -15.17 -12.35
CA SER A 249 19.57 -13.98 -12.21
C SER A 249 20.38 -12.73 -11.87
N ILE A 250 21.41 -12.84 -11.01
CA ILE A 250 22.30 -11.73 -10.67
C ILE A 250 23.12 -11.29 -11.90
N GLN A 251 23.63 -12.24 -12.70
CA GLN A 251 24.33 -11.93 -13.95
C GLN A 251 23.42 -11.36 -15.04
N TYR A 252 22.14 -11.74 -15.08
CA TYR A 252 21.17 -11.23 -16.06
C TYR A 252 20.81 -9.76 -15.79
N PHE A 253 20.89 -9.30 -14.53
CA PHE A 253 20.61 -7.92 -14.14
C PHE A 253 21.86 -7.03 -13.96
N SER A 254 23.06 -7.57 -14.16
CA SER A 254 24.34 -6.83 -14.12
C SER A 254 24.87 -6.44 -15.51
N ARG A 255 24.08 -6.63 -16.58
CA ARG A 255 24.26 -6.04 -17.91
C ARG A 255 23.21 -4.97 -18.15
#